data_AF-A0A286DDT3-F1
#
_entry.id   AF-A0A286DDT3-F1
#
_cell.length_a   1.000
_cell.length_b   1.000
_cell.length_c   1.000
_cell.angle_alpha   90.00
_cell.angle_beta   90.00
_cell.angle_gamma   90.00
#
_symmetry.space_group_name_H-M   'P 1'
#
loop_
_entity.id
_entity.type
_entity.pdbx_description
1 polymer ?
#
loop_
_entity_poly.entity_id
_entity_poly.type
_entity_poly.pdbx_seq_one_letter_code
_entity_poly.pdbx_strand_id
1 'polypeptide(L)'
;MDESKPQAAGTALEAVLQAGMAYADFRKQVLAQGWTPVPDAQCKANVVGENHDAVCSQDPDLATCKVCDQMTELSACSGDGRCMVRFRHDASGESLEATGYGMIEDWNVSGEDSRLQLSRWSFSKDSSP
;
A
#
# COMPACT_ATOMS: atom_id res chain seq x y z
N MET A 1 17.57 18.45 -30.17
CA MET A 1 16.55 18.77 -29.15
C MET A 1 16.07 17.41 -28.70
N ASP A 2 16.54 16.95 -27.54
CA ASP A 2 16.26 15.60 -27.07
C ASP A 2 14.87 15.60 -26.43
N GLU A 3 13.90 15.09 -27.17
CA GLU A 3 12.52 14.96 -26.74
C GLU A 3 12.46 13.78 -25.75
N SER A 4 12.81 14.07 -24.49
CA SER A 4 12.69 13.10 -23.39
C SER A 4 11.22 12.73 -23.23
N LYS A 5 10.80 11.68 -23.93
CA LYS A 5 9.50 11.03 -23.77
C LYS A 5 9.29 10.79 -22.27
N PRO A 6 8.17 11.21 -21.67
CA PRO A 6 7.90 10.93 -20.27
C PRO A 6 8.04 9.43 -20.03
N GLN A 7 8.98 9.06 -19.17
CA GLN A 7 9.09 7.68 -18.70
C GLN A 7 7.79 7.35 -17.97
N ALA A 8 7.23 6.15 -18.20
CA ALA A 8 6.02 5.74 -17.51
C ALA A 8 6.25 5.82 -15.99
N ALA A 9 5.28 6.33 -15.23
CA ALA A 9 5.45 6.58 -13.81
C ALA A 9 5.81 5.29 -13.07
N GLY A 10 5.26 4.16 -13.53
CA GLY A 10 5.61 2.83 -13.03
C GLY A 10 7.09 2.50 -13.19
N THR A 11 7.70 2.81 -14.33
CA THR A 11 9.12 2.53 -14.58
C THR A 11 10.05 3.39 -13.73
N ALA A 12 9.70 4.67 -13.50
CA ALA A 12 10.48 5.54 -12.62
C ALA A 12 10.41 5.07 -11.16
N LEU A 13 9.25 4.62 -10.72
CA LEU A 13 9.07 4.08 -9.37
C LEU A 13 9.77 2.73 -9.22
N GLU A 14 9.61 1.81 -10.17
CA GLU A 14 10.24 0.48 -10.15
C GLU A 14 11.76 0.54 -9.98
N ALA A 15 12.41 1.53 -10.59
CA ALA A 15 13.86 1.72 -10.50
C ALA A 15 14.38 1.98 -9.07
N VAL A 16 13.51 2.38 -8.13
CA VAL A 16 13.87 2.63 -6.73
C VAL A 16 13.27 1.64 -5.74
N LEU A 17 12.44 0.68 -6.21
CA LEU A 17 11.84 -0.34 -5.36
C LEU A 17 12.78 -1.51 -5.13
N GLN A 18 12.77 -2.05 -3.91
CA GLN A 18 13.58 -3.19 -3.53
C GLN A 18 12.74 -4.15 -2.67
N ALA A 19 12.76 -5.44 -3.02
CA ALA A 19 12.19 -6.46 -2.14
C ALA A 19 12.97 -6.48 -0.81
N GLY A 20 12.26 -6.56 0.31
CA GLY A 20 12.81 -6.50 1.66
C GLY A 20 12.92 -5.09 2.24
N MET A 21 12.72 -4.02 1.46
CA MET A 21 12.71 -2.66 2.03
C MET A 21 11.53 -2.47 2.98
N ALA A 22 11.69 -1.63 3.99
CA ALA A 22 10.60 -1.29 4.90
C ALA A 22 9.42 -0.68 4.12
N TYR A 23 8.21 -1.08 4.49
CA TYR A 23 7.01 -0.56 3.84
C TYR A 23 6.89 0.97 3.97
N ALA A 24 7.31 1.55 5.11
CA ALA A 24 7.30 3.01 5.28
C ALA A 24 8.21 3.73 4.27
N ASP A 25 9.37 3.15 3.95
CA ASP A 25 10.29 3.70 2.95
C ASP A 25 9.71 3.55 1.54
N PHE A 26 9.11 2.40 1.23
CA PHE A 26 8.36 2.19 0.00
C PHE A 26 7.27 3.27 -0.17
N ARG A 27 6.41 3.44 0.85
CA ARG A 27 5.32 4.41 0.86
C ARG A 27 5.83 5.82 0.62
N LYS A 28 6.93 6.20 1.27
CA LYS A 28 7.55 7.51 1.07
C LYS A 28 7.97 7.73 -0.39
N GLN A 29 8.57 6.73 -1.04
CA GLN A 29 8.99 6.83 -2.45
C GLN A 29 7.79 6.94 -3.39
N VAL A 30 6.76 6.14 -3.16
CA VAL A 30 5.50 6.14 -3.92
C VAL A 30 4.87 7.54 -3.87
N LEU A 31 4.67 8.08 -2.67
CA LEU A 31 4.08 9.41 -2.47
C LEU A 31 4.96 10.54 -3.05
N ALA A 32 6.28 10.45 -2.91
CA ALA A 32 7.21 11.43 -3.45
C ALA A 32 7.20 11.50 -4.99
N GLN A 33 6.82 10.40 -5.65
CA GLN A 33 6.68 10.32 -7.10
C GLN A 33 5.26 10.65 -7.59
N GLY A 34 4.39 11.20 -6.74
CA GLY A 34 3.08 11.69 -7.14
C GLY A 34 1.99 10.61 -7.25
N TRP A 35 2.23 9.42 -6.72
CA TRP A 35 1.20 8.40 -6.59
C TRP A 35 0.31 8.70 -5.38
N THR A 36 -0.99 8.45 -5.53
CA THR A 36 -2.01 8.72 -4.51
C THR A 36 -2.53 7.40 -3.92
N PRO A 37 -2.67 7.28 -2.60
CA PRO A 37 -3.34 6.14 -1.96
C PRO A 37 -4.76 5.94 -2.47
N VAL A 38 -5.16 4.69 -2.72
CA VAL A 38 -6.53 4.36 -3.14
C VAL A 38 -7.31 3.77 -1.96
N PRO A 39 -8.38 4.44 -1.47
CA PRO A 39 -9.20 3.92 -0.39
C PRO A 39 -9.91 2.63 -0.78
N ASP A 40 -9.92 1.66 0.13
CA ASP A 40 -10.72 0.44 0.02
C ASP A 40 -11.86 0.43 1.04
N ALA A 41 -13.10 0.57 0.56
CA ALA A 41 -14.29 0.49 1.39
C ALA A 41 -14.47 -0.88 2.08
N GLN A 42 -13.76 -1.91 1.64
CA GLN A 42 -13.78 -3.25 2.24
C GLN A 42 -12.58 -3.52 3.15
N CYS A 43 -11.69 -2.54 3.40
CA CYS A 43 -10.49 -2.77 4.22
C CYS A 43 -10.82 -3.40 5.57
N LYS A 44 -11.81 -2.88 6.31
CA LYS A 44 -12.17 -3.40 7.65
C LYS A 44 -12.67 -4.83 7.58
N ALA A 45 -13.51 -5.16 6.59
CA ALA A 45 -13.96 -6.53 6.35
C ALA A 45 -12.78 -7.46 5.99
N ASN A 46 -11.84 -6.98 5.17
CA ASN A 46 -10.68 -7.75 4.71
C ASN A 46 -9.59 -7.95 5.78
N VAL A 47 -9.50 -7.06 6.78
CA VAL A 47 -8.47 -7.08 7.83
C VAL A 47 -9.00 -7.69 9.14
N VAL A 48 -10.21 -7.29 9.56
CA VAL A 48 -10.81 -7.73 10.84
C VAL A 48 -11.78 -8.90 10.61
N GLY A 49 -12.35 -9.03 9.42
CA GLY A 49 -13.35 -10.03 9.05
C GLY A 49 -14.77 -9.45 8.92
N GLU A 50 -15.71 -10.28 8.49
CA GLU A 50 -17.12 -9.89 8.25
C GLU A 50 -17.79 -9.23 9.47
N ASN A 51 -17.39 -9.62 10.69
CA ASN A 51 -17.96 -9.09 11.93
C ASN A 51 -17.20 -7.87 12.49
N HIS A 52 -16.48 -7.14 11.64
CA HIS A 52 -15.63 -6.00 12.01
C HIS A 52 -16.38 -4.93 12.81
N ASP A 53 -17.64 -4.63 12.49
CA ASP A 53 -18.43 -3.64 13.21
C ASP A 53 -18.57 -3.98 14.70
N ALA A 54 -18.87 -5.24 15.03
CA ALA A 54 -18.99 -5.69 16.40
C ALA A 54 -17.64 -5.70 17.12
N VAL A 55 -16.59 -6.20 16.45
CA VAL A 55 -15.23 -6.29 17.01
C VAL A 55 -14.67 -4.90 17.30
N CYS A 56 -14.72 -3.99 16.34
CA CYS A 56 -14.19 -2.63 16.47
C CYS A 56 -15.04 -1.74 17.37
N SER A 57 -16.33 -2.05 17.57
CA SER A 57 -17.15 -1.34 18.57
C SER A 57 -16.85 -1.80 19.99
N GLN A 58 -16.46 -3.07 20.19
CA GLN A 58 -16.08 -3.62 21.50
C GLN A 58 -14.69 -3.18 21.92
N ASP A 59 -13.74 -3.16 20.99
CA ASP A 59 -12.39 -2.68 21.21
C ASP A 59 -11.95 -1.78 20.04
N PRO A 60 -12.25 -0.47 20.11
CA PRO A 60 -11.85 0.49 19.08
C PRO A 60 -10.34 0.72 19.06
N ASP A 61 -9.61 0.27 20.08
CA ASP A 61 -8.17 0.48 20.20
C ASP A 61 -7.33 -0.57 19.48
N LEU A 62 -7.95 -1.65 19.00
CA LEU A 62 -7.30 -2.67 18.17
C LEU A 62 -6.60 -2.05 16.97
N ALA A 63 -5.33 -2.44 16.78
CA ALA A 63 -4.52 -1.97 15.65
C ALA A 63 -5.20 -2.26 14.30
N THR A 64 -5.84 -3.42 14.16
CA THR A 64 -6.57 -3.85 12.96
C THR A 64 -7.81 -3.01 12.66
N CYS A 65 -8.43 -2.39 13.66
CA CYS A 65 -9.57 -1.49 13.49
C CYS A 65 -9.14 -0.09 13.06
N LYS A 66 -8.00 0.39 13.59
CA LYS A 66 -7.44 1.72 13.28
C LYS A 66 -6.65 1.77 11.99
N VAL A 67 -6.00 0.66 11.60
CA VAL A 67 -5.06 0.65 10.48
C VAL A 67 -5.73 1.05 9.16
N CYS A 68 -6.97 0.63 8.92
CA CYS A 68 -7.72 1.02 7.72
C CYS A 68 -8.02 2.52 7.66
N ASP A 69 -8.11 3.19 8.81
CA ASP A 69 -8.31 4.64 8.89
C ASP A 69 -6.98 5.41 8.80
N GLN A 70 -5.84 4.75 9.07
CA GLN A 70 -4.49 5.33 9.05
C GLN A 70 -3.75 5.10 7.71
N MET A 71 -4.04 3.98 7.06
CA MET A 71 -3.45 3.55 5.79
C MET A 71 -4.55 3.53 4.73
N THR A 72 -4.78 4.68 4.10
CA THR A 72 -5.79 4.82 3.05
C THR A 72 -5.57 3.83 1.90
N GLU A 73 -4.33 3.51 1.58
CA GLU A 73 -3.97 2.54 0.54
C GLU A 73 -4.25 1.08 0.92
N LEU A 74 -4.50 0.76 2.20
CA LEU A 74 -4.63 -0.61 2.67
C LEU A 74 -5.93 -1.23 2.15
N SER A 75 -5.79 -2.38 1.50
CA SER A 75 -6.90 -3.12 0.93
C SER A 75 -7.23 -4.38 1.72
N ALA A 76 -6.21 -5.12 2.14
CA ALA A 76 -6.37 -6.33 2.92
C ALA A 76 -5.11 -6.57 3.75
N CYS A 77 -5.25 -7.23 4.90
CA CYS A 77 -4.12 -7.85 5.56
C CYS A 77 -4.55 -9.13 6.25
N SER A 78 -3.96 -10.26 5.84
CA SER A 78 -4.30 -11.57 6.38
C SER A 78 -3.52 -11.87 7.68
N GLY A 79 -4.06 -12.78 8.49
CA GLY A 79 -3.45 -13.20 9.75
C GLY A 79 -2.09 -13.92 9.60
N ASP A 80 -1.65 -14.21 8.38
CA ASP A 80 -0.30 -14.71 8.06
C ASP A 80 0.72 -13.57 7.84
N GLY A 81 0.31 -12.31 8.01
CA GLY A 81 1.14 -11.12 7.86
C GLY A 81 1.22 -10.58 6.44
N ARG A 82 0.47 -11.11 5.46
CA ARG A 82 0.46 -10.58 4.10
C ARG A 82 -0.54 -9.43 3.97
N CYS A 83 -0.04 -8.21 3.75
CA CYS A 83 -0.87 -7.03 3.54
C CYS A 83 -0.78 -6.53 2.09
N MET A 84 -1.91 -6.13 1.52
CA MET A 84 -2.02 -5.61 0.15
C MET A 84 -2.42 -4.14 0.18
N VAL A 85 -1.71 -3.33 -0.61
CA VAL A 85 -1.94 -1.89 -0.72
C VAL A 85 -2.11 -1.47 -2.18
N ARG A 86 -2.85 -0.38 -2.40
CA ARG A 86 -3.19 0.12 -3.73
C ARG A 86 -2.93 1.63 -3.85
N PHE A 87 -2.30 2.03 -4.96
CA PHE A 87 -2.03 3.41 -5.32
C PHE A 87 -2.40 3.67 -6.78
N ARG A 88 -2.69 4.93 -7.11
CA ARG A 88 -2.94 5.37 -8.49
C ARG A 88 -2.09 6.59 -8.81
N HIS A 89 -1.57 6.64 -10.02
CA HIS A 89 -0.90 7.82 -10.55
C HIS A 89 -1.82 8.55 -11.54
N ASP A 90 -2.46 9.62 -11.08
CA ASP A 90 -3.51 10.31 -11.83
C ASP A 90 -3.03 10.87 -13.19
N ALA A 91 -1.77 11.31 -13.28
CA ALA A 91 -1.23 11.88 -14.50
C ALA A 91 -0.93 10.84 -15.60
N SER A 92 -0.66 9.58 -15.24
CA SER A 92 -0.40 8.50 -16.22
C SER A 92 -1.54 7.49 -16.35
N GLY A 93 -2.52 7.50 -15.44
CA GLY A 93 -3.59 6.51 -15.38
C GLY A 93 -3.09 5.10 -15.00
N GLU A 94 -1.92 5.02 -14.36
CA GLU A 94 -1.34 3.76 -13.88
C GLU A 94 -1.81 3.46 -12.46
N SER A 95 -2.02 2.18 -12.21
CA SER A 95 -2.37 1.61 -10.91
C SER A 95 -1.20 0.76 -10.42
N LEU A 96 -0.92 0.86 -9.12
CA LEU A 96 0.10 0.10 -8.42
C LEU A 96 -0.57 -0.73 -7.34
N GLU A 97 -0.37 -2.03 -7.39
CA GLU A 97 -0.67 -2.94 -6.29
C GLU A 97 0.65 -3.44 -5.71
N ALA A 98 0.77 -3.38 -4.39
CA ALA A 98 1.94 -3.88 -3.69
C ALA A 98 1.56 -4.76 -2.50
N THR A 99 2.42 -5.73 -2.21
CA THR A 99 2.27 -6.66 -1.09
C THR A 99 3.39 -6.44 -0.08
N GLY A 100 3.02 -6.07 1.14
CA GLY A 100 3.87 -6.12 2.32
C GLY A 100 3.74 -7.47 3.04
N TYR A 101 4.80 -7.90 3.71
CA TYR A 101 4.80 -9.07 4.58
C TYR A 101 5.38 -8.75 5.95
N GLY A 102 4.64 -9.13 7.01
CA GLY A 102 5.05 -9.02 8.40
C GLY A 102 4.05 -8.27 9.29
N MET A 103 4.54 -7.46 10.24
CA MET A 103 3.71 -6.86 11.30
C MET A 103 3.12 -5.52 10.86
N ILE A 104 1.81 -5.46 10.64
CA ILE A 104 1.13 -4.26 10.11
C ILE A 104 1.23 -3.05 11.06
N GLU A 105 1.47 -3.27 12.35
CA GLU A 105 1.73 -2.21 13.33
C GLU A 105 2.97 -1.37 12.98
N ASP A 106 3.92 -1.95 12.23
CA ASP A 106 5.15 -1.31 11.80
C ASP A 106 5.01 -0.59 10.45
N TRP A 107 3.78 -0.35 9.98
CA TRP A 107 3.54 0.31 8.69
C TRP A 107 4.23 1.68 8.54
N ASN A 108 4.48 2.38 9.64
CA ASN A 108 5.18 3.66 9.63
C ASN A 108 6.61 3.59 10.18
N VAL A 109 7.15 2.38 10.36
CA VAL A 109 8.55 2.16 10.77
C VAL A 109 9.40 1.99 9.52
N SER A 110 10.44 2.82 9.40
CA SER A 110 11.41 2.83 8.31
C SER A 110 12.69 2.05 8.65
N GLY A 111 13.47 1.71 7.63
CA GLY A 111 14.77 1.07 7.80
C GLY A 111 14.72 -0.37 8.35
N GLU A 112 15.85 -0.81 8.90
CA GLU A 112 16.04 -2.20 9.36
C GLU A 112 15.21 -2.58 10.59
N ASP A 113 14.70 -1.59 11.33
CA ASP A 113 13.85 -1.81 12.50
C ASP A 113 12.42 -2.25 12.11
N SER A 114 12.04 -2.09 10.84
CA SER A 114 10.70 -2.41 10.37
C SER A 114 10.49 -3.91 10.21
N ARG A 115 9.42 -4.41 10.84
CA ARG A 115 8.95 -5.79 10.64
C ARG A 115 7.92 -5.92 9.52
N LEU A 116 7.59 -4.84 8.80
CA LEU A 116 6.72 -4.88 7.62
C LEU A 116 7.54 -4.55 6.38
N GLN A 117 7.76 -5.55 5.52
CA GLN A 117 8.66 -5.42 4.38
C GLN A 117 7.92 -5.57 3.07
N LEU A 118 8.27 -4.75 2.08
CA LEU A 118 7.79 -4.89 0.72
C LEU A 118 8.28 -6.23 0.14
N SER A 119 7.36 -7.04 -0.35
CA SER A 119 7.67 -8.38 -0.91
C SER A 119 7.45 -8.45 -2.42
N ARG A 120 6.41 -7.77 -2.92
CA ARG A 120 6.03 -7.81 -4.33
C ARG A 120 5.29 -6.53 -4.72
N TRP A 121 5.36 -6.17 -5.99
CA TRP A 121 4.56 -5.11 -6.60
C TRP A 121 4.20 -5.47 -8.04
N SER A 122 3.15 -4.83 -8.55
CA SER A 122 2.76 -4.90 -9.96
C SER A 122 2.19 -3.55 -10.39
N PHE A 123 2.46 -3.21 -11.65
CA PHE A 123 1.89 -2.04 -12.30
C PHE A 123 0.89 -2.50 -13.34
N SER A 124 -0.26 -1.84 -13.37
CA SER A 124 -1.25 -1.99 -14.43
C SER A 124 -1.62 -0.62 -14.97
N LYS A 125 -2.10 -0.58 -16.22
CA LYS A 125 -2.82 0.58 -16.71
C LYS A 125 -4.29 0.34 -16.45
N ASP A 126 -5.00 1.36 -16.00
CA ASP A 126 -6.45 1.34 -16.09
C ASP A 126 -6.80 1.39 -17.58
N SER A 127 -6.92 0.23 -18.21
CA SER A 127 -7.47 0.11 -19.55
C SER A 127 -8.96 0.35 -19.45
N SER A 128 -9.34 1.62 -19.34
CA SER A 128 -10.70 2.04 -19.64
C SER A 128 -10.78 2.27 -21.16
N PRO A 129 -11.72 1.62 -21.87
CA PRO A 129 -12.01 1.93 -23.27
C PRO A 129 -12.55 3.34 -23.47
#